data_AF-A0A971N131-F1
#
_entry.id   AF-A0A971N131-F1
#
_cell.length_a   1.000
_cell.length_b   1.000
_cell.length_c   1.000
_cell.angle_alpha   90.00
_cell.angle_beta   90.00
_cell.angle_gamma   90.00
#
_symmetry.space_group_name_H-M   'P 1'
#
loop_
_entity.id
_entity.type
_entity.pdbx_description
1 polymer ?
#
loop_
_entity_poly.entity_id
_entity_poly.type
_entity_poly.pdbx_seq_one_letter_code
_entity_poly.pdbx_strand_id
1 'polypeptide(L)'
;QGVVVFNVFHVLAISIIVYALLEKIYQRKKTMETYRFKFFLLLTILGTALIFLPGILQGKFGLKSTVLNIIFFAEYPADMKLLDNMALFPWLGFFLIGAAFGLVLYRRRNSLLPEPGPRLGKVLAPLTFFGRNALWVYLLHQPIILALLWLLAQIGILPKF
;
A
#
# COMPACT_ATOMS: atom_id res chain seq x y z
N GLN A 1 8.00 -8.18 -23.93
CA GLN A 1 6.71 -8.32 -23.25
C GLN A 1 7.00 -8.27 -21.76
N GLY A 2 6.43 -7.31 -21.04
CA GLY A 2 6.67 -7.17 -19.60
C GLY A 2 5.80 -8.15 -18.81
N VAL A 3 6.36 -8.78 -17.78
CA VAL A 3 5.62 -9.76 -16.97
C VAL A 3 5.25 -9.14 -15.62
N VAL A 4 3.97 -9.24 -15.26
CA VAL A 4 3.46 -8.88 -13.93
C VAL A 4 3.42 -10.15 -13.10
N VAL A 5 4.22 -10.22 -12.03
CA VAL A 5 4.31 -11.42 -11.18
C VAL A 5 3.67 -11.14 -9.82
N PHE A 6 4.00 -10.01 -9.21
CA PHE A 6 3.58 -9.66 -7.86
C PHE A 6 3.50 -8.13 -7.70
N ASN A 7 2.28 -7.59 -7.71
CA ASN A 7 2.03 -6.14 -7.71
C ASN A 7 1.54 -5.62 -6.35
N VAL A 8 1.29 -4.30 -6.28
CA VAL A 8 0.80 -3.62 -5.07
C VAL A 8 -0.49 -4.21 -4.49
N PHE A 9 -1.41 -4.69 -5.33
CA PHE A 9 -2.66 -5.29 -4.85
C PHE A 9 -2.40 -6.58 -4.08
N HIS A 10 -1.43 -7.39 -4.53
CA HIS A 10 -1.03 -8.59 -3.80
C HIS A 10 -0.40 -8.25 -2.45
N VAL A 11 0.50 -7.26 -2.43
CA VAL A 11 1.12 -6.76 -1.19
C VAL A 11 0.06 -6.29 -0.20
N LEU A 12 -0.91 -5.49 -0.64
CA LEU A 12 -2.00 -4.99 0.20
C LEU A 12 -2.91 -6.13 0.69
N ALA A 13 -3.32 -7.03 -0.20
CA ALA A 13 -4.18 -8.15 0.16
C ALA A 13 -3.53 -9.05 1.22
N ILE A 14 -2.27 -9.42 1.03
CA ILE A 14 -1.51 -10.21 2.01
C ILE A 14 -1.38 -9.44 3.32
N SER A 15 -1.09 -8.14 3.28
CA SER A 15 -0.94 -7.32 4.48
C SER A 15 -2.24 -7.24 5.30
N ILE A 16 -3.38 -7.09 4.63
CA ILE A 16 -4.70 -7.10 5.28
C ILE A 16 -4.99 -8.47 5.89
N ILE A 17 -4.71 -9.57 5.18
CA ILE A 17 -4.90 -10.93 5.68
C ILE A 17 -4.02 -11.18 6.91
N VAL A 18 -2.73 -10.83 6.85
CA VAL A 18 -1.80 -10.96 7.99
C VAL A 18 -2.30 -10.17 9.18
N TYR A 19 -2.71 -8.91 8.98
CA TYR A 19 -3.28 -8.10 10.05
C TYR A 19 -4.55 -8.74 10.65
N ALA A 20 -5.48 -9.20 9.81
CA ALA A 20 -6.73 -9.82 10.26
C ALA A 20 -6.49 -11.13 11.02
N LEU A 21 -5.50 -11.93 10.60
CA LEU A 21 -5.09 -13.14 11.31
C LEU A 21 -4.46 -12.81 12.67
N LEU A 22 -3.55 -11.83 12.73
CA LEU A 22 -2.94 -11.37 13.97
C LEU A 22 -4.02 -10.87 14.94
N GLU A 23 -4.94 -10.05 14.46
CA GLU A 23 -6.08 -9.56 15.24
C GLU A 23 -6.96 -10.71 15.74
N LYS A 24 -7.32 -11.66 14.88
CA LYS A 24 -8.16 -12.81 15.24
C LYS A 24 -7.51 -13.72 16.30
N ILE A 25 -6.20 -13.97 16.17
CA ILE A 25 -5.44 -14.78 17.15
C ILE A 25 -5.36 -14.05 18.49
N TYR A 26 -5.12 -12.74 18.45
CA TYR A 26 -4.89 -11.94 19.65
C TYR A 26 -6.22 -11.66 20.39
N GLN A 27 -7.33 -11.35 19.71
CA GLN A 27 -8.63 -11.01 20.31
C GLN A 27 -9.27 -12.15 21.11
N ARG A 28 -8.82 -13.40 20.94
CA ARG A 28 -9.40 -14.57 21.60
C ARG A 28 -9.22 -14.58 23.13
N LYS A 29 -8.48 -13.65 23.74
CA LYS A 29 -7.93 -13.83 25.10
C LYS A 29 -8.25 -12.85 26.25
N LYS A 30 -8.79 -11.61 26.11
CA LYS A 30 -9.28 -10.78 27.26
C LYS A 30 -9.59 -9.30 26.93
N THR A 31 -10.15 -8.62 27.96
CA THR A 31 -10.45 -7.19 28.22
C THR A 31 -9.83 -6.11 27.31
N MET A 32 -10.69 -5.19 26.85
CA MET A 32 -10.50 -4.29 25.70
C MET A 32 -9.37 -3.24 25.78
N GLU A 33 -9.05 -2.67 26.94
CA GLU A 33 -8.09 -1.54 27.04
C GLU A 33 -6.63 -2.01 27.01
N THR A 34 -6.25 -2.93 27.91
CA THR A 34 -4.87 -3.48 27.97
C THR A 34 -4.50 -4.26 26.71
N TYR A 35 -5.49 -4.88 26.07
CA TYR A 35 -5.35 -5.58 24.80
C TYR A 35 -4.82 -4.66 23.70
N ARG A 36 -5.42 -3.48 23.52
CA ARG A 36 -5.10 -2.58 22.42
C ARG A 36 -3.69 -2.04 22.50
N PHE A 37 -3.23 -1.68 23.69
CA PHE A 37 -1.87 -1.18 23.88
C PHE A 37 -0.83 -2.28 23.60
N LYS A 38 -1.05 -3.50 24.08
CA LYS A 38 -0.15 -4.62 23.79
C LYS A 38 -0.17 -5.00 22.31
N PHE A 39 -1.32 -4.95 21.65
CA PHE A 39 -1.44 -5.20 20.22
C PHE A 39 -0.72 -4.12 19.39
N PHE A 40 -0.84 -2.86 19.80
CA PHE A 40 -0.08 -1.75 19.22
C PHE A 40 1.43 -1.97 19.32
N LEU A 41 1.94 -2.32 20.51
CA LEU A 41 3.36 -2.64 20.69
C LEU A 41 3.79 -3.83 19.83
N LEU A 42 2.99 -4.90 19.78
CA LEU A 42 3.26 -6.08 18.96
C LEU A 42 3.39 -5.71 17.47
N LEU A 43 2.42 -4.97 16.92
CA LEU A 43 2.42 -4.55 15.52
C LEU A 43 3.59 -3.62 15.20
N THR A 44 3.95 -2.74 16.13
CA THR A 44 5.06 -1.80 15.95
C THR A 44 6.41 -2.52 15.95
N ILE A 45 6.62 -3.43 16.90
CA ILE A 45 7.84 -4.26 16.99
C ILE A 45 7.95 -5.17 15.77
N LEU A 46 6.87 -5.87 15.43
CA LEU A 46 6.83 -6.76 14.27
C LEU A 46 7.05 -5.97 12.97
N GLY A 47 6.34 -4.86 12.77
CA GLY A 47 6.48 -4.05 11.57
C GLY A 47 7.90 -3.47 11.43
N THR A 48 8.50 -3.01 12.53
CA THR A 48 9.90 -2.55 12.52
C THR A 48 10.86 -3.68 12.16
N ALA A 49 10.68 -4.86 12.76
CA ALA A 49 11.48 -6.04 12.41
C ALA A 49 11.35 -6.37 10.92
N LEU A 50 10.14 -6.38 10.36
CA LEU A 50 9.92 -6.68 8.93
C LEU A 50 10.47 -5.62 7.97
N ILE A 51 10.78 -4.40 8.43
CA ILE A 51 11.46 -3.38 7.62
C ILE A 51 12.96 -3.67 7.54
N PHE A 52 13.61 -3.98 8.66
CA PHE A 52 15.07 -4.08 8.74
C PHE A 52 15.62 -5.50 8.55
N LEU A 53 14.88 -6.52 8.97
CA LEU A 53 15.26 -7.93 8.85
C LEU A 53 15.57 -8.35 7.41
N PRO A 54 14.81 -7.94 6.37
CA PRO A 54 15.09 -8.27 4.98
C PRO A 54 16.50 -7.90 4.53
N GLY A 55 16.98 -6.69 4.86
CA GLY A 55 18.32 -6.23 4.48
C GLY A 55 19.45 -7.02 5.15
N ILE A 56 19.20 -7.56 6.35
CA ILE A 56 20.14 -8.43 7.07
C ILE A 56 20.12 -9.84 6.48
N LEU A 57 18.93 -10.35 6.15
CA LEU A 57 18.74 -11.69 5.60
C LEU A 57 19.26 -11.81 4.17
N GLN A 58 19.05 -10.81 3.30
CA GLN A 58 19.63 -10.76 1.96
C GLN A 58 21.16 -10.87 1.99
N GLY A 59 21.81 -10.15 2.90
CA GLY A 59 23.27 -10.17 3.03
C GLY A 59 23.85 -11.49 3.53
N LYS A 60 23.05 -12.38 4.12
CA LYS A 60 23.51 -13.66 4.70
C LYS A 60 22.92 -14.92 4.05
N PHE A 61 21.72 -14.82 3.49
CA PHE A 61 20.92 -15.93 2.97
C PHE A 61 20.06 -15.42 1.81
N GLY A 62 20.66 -15.15 0.65
CA GLY A 62 19.88 -15.08 -0.59
C GLY A 62 19.03 -16.34 -0.69
N LEU A 63 17.70 -16.21 -0.84
CA LEU A 63 16.85 -17.40 -0.86
C LEU A 63 17.22 -18.23 -2.10
N LYS A 64 17.29 -19.54 -1.96
CA LYS A 64 17.63 -20.46 -3.07
C LYS A 64 16.61 -20.43 -4.21
N SER A 65 15.42 -19.87 -3.98
CA SER A 65 14.32 -19.81 -4.94
C SER A 65 14.18 -18.42 -5.54
N THR A 66 14.30 -18.34 -6.87
CA THR A 66 14.08 -17.12 -7.66
C THR A 66 12.69 -16.53 -7.40
N VAL A 67 11.65 -17.36 -7.33
CA VAL A 67 10.27 -16.88 -7.11
C VAL A 67 10.11 -16.20 -5.74
N LEU A 68 10.75 -16.75 -4.71
CA LEU A 68 10.66 -16.15 -3.37
C LEU A 68 11.45 -14.84 -3.30
N ASN A 69 12.58 -14.73 -4.00
CA ASN A 69 13.31 -13.47 -4.11
C ASN A 69 12.50 -12.38 -4.83
N ILE A 70 11.75 -12.75 -5.88
CA ILE A 70 10.84 -11.82 -6.56
C ILE A 70 9.75 -11.31 -5.61
N ILE A 71 9.09 -12.22 -4.88
CA ILE A 71 7.95 -11.88 -4.01
C ILE A 71 8.39 -11.10 -2.77
N PHE A 72 9.43 -11.55 -2.07
CA PHE A 72 9.80 -10.98 -0.78
C PHE A 72 10.74 -9.78 -0.91
N PHE A 73 11.60 -9.77 -1.92
CA PHE A 73 12.73 -8.84 -2.02
C PHE A 73 12.76 -8.00 -3.29
N ALA A 74 11.87 -8.25 -4.25
CA ALA A 74 11.91 -7.60 -5.57
C ALA A 74 13.28 -7.77 -6.26
N GLU A 75 13.93 -8.92 -6.04
CA GLU A 75 15.14 -9.30 -6.77
C GLU A 75 14.77 -10.08 -8.01
N TYR A 76 15.28 -9.65 -9.16
CA TYR A 76 14.92 -10.17 -10.46
C TYR A 76 16.15 -10.59 -11.26
N PRO A 77 16.07 -11.65 -12.09
CA PRO A 77 17.06 -11.93 -13.11
C PRO A 77 17.23 -10.75 -14.09
N ALA A 78 18.47 -10.48 -14.52
CA ALA A 78 18.80 -9.31 -15.35
C ALA A 78 18.11 -9.29 -16.73
N ASP A 79 17.64 -10.44 -17.20
CA ASP A 79 16.93 -10.64 -18.45
C ASP A 79 15.42 -10.35 -18.35
N MET A 80 14.87 -10.17 -17.14
CA MET A 80 13.44 -10.02 -16.92
C MET A 80 13.01 -8.54 -16.85
N LYS A 81 12.16 -8.11 -17.80
CA LYS A 81 11.47 -6.80 -17.73
C LYS A 81 10.18 -6.94 -16.93
N LEU A 82 10.21 -6.51 -15.67
CA LEU A 82 9.04 -6.49 -14.80
C LEU A 82 8.32 -5.14 -14.89
N LEU A 83 6.98 -5.19 -15.05
CA LEU A 83 6.11 -4.02 -14.94
C LEU A 83 5.37 -4.09 -13.61
N ASP A 84 5.34 -2.96 -12.89
CA ASP A 84 4.51 -2.78 -11.70
C ASP A 84 4.67 -3.88 -10.62
N ASN A 85 5.90 -4.37 -10.44
CA ASN A 85 6.18 -5.35 -9.39
C ASN A 85 6.63 -4.66 -8.11
N MET A 86 6.13 -5.15 -6.97
CA MET A 86 6.36 -4.58 -5.66
C MET A 86 6.60 -5.70 -4.66
N ALA A 87 7.75 -5.68 -3.99
CA ALA A 87 8.08 -6.68 -2.97
C ALA A 87 7.10 -6.67 -1.80
N LEU A 88 7.00 -7.78 -1.07
CA LEU A 88 6.28 -7.83 0.18
C LEU A 88 7.04 -7.10 1.30
N PHE A 89 8.36 -7.23 1.36
CA PHE A 89 9.19 -6.48 2.28
C PHE A 89 9.90 -5.32 1.57
N PRO A 90 10.02 -4.14 2.21
CA PRO A 90 9.66 -3.79 3.59
C PRO A 90 8.18 -3.37 3.77
N TRP A 91 7.38 -3.38 2.71
CA TRP A 91 6.05 -2.77 2.65
C TRP A 91 5.04 -3.33 3.64
N LEU A 92 5.05 -4.64 3.88
CA LEU A 92 4.26 -5.27 4.94
C LEU A 92 4.56 -4.66 6.32
N GLY A 93 5.84 -4.35 6.60
CA GLY A 93 6.23 -3.73 7.85
C GLY A 93 5.68 -2.31 8.02
N PHE A 94 5.76 -1.49 6.95
CA PHE A 94 5.14 -0.17 6.92
C PHE A 94 3.62 -0.25 7.10
N PHE A 95 2.96 -1.21 6.47
CA PHE A 95 1.53 -1.44 6.63
C PHE A 95 1.16 -1.75 8.09
N LEU A 96 1.89 -2.65 8.75
CA LEU A 96 1.61 -3.02 10.14
C LEU A 96 1.86 -1.86 11.11
N ILE A 97 2.90 -1.05 10.90
CA ILE A 97 3.13 0.17 11.68
C ILE A 97 1.99 1.17 11.47
N GLY A 98 1.56 1.40 10.22
CA GLY A 98 0.42 2.25 9.92
C GLY A 98 -0.87 1.77 10.60
N ALA A 99 -1.11 0.45 10.59
CA ALA A 99 -2.24 -0.17 11.30
C ALA A 99 -2.12 0.02 12.82
N ALA A 100 -0.92 -0.09 13.39
CA ALA A 100 -0.66 0.17 14.80
C ALA A 100 -1.05 1.61 15.16
N PHE A 101 -0.55 2.61 14.42
CA PHE A 101 -0.94 4.01 14.64
C PHE A 101 -2.44 4.23 14.45
N GLY A 102 -3.07 3.54 13.51
CA GLY A 102 -4.52 3.54 13.32
C GLY A 102 -5.30 3.13 14.59
N LEU A 103 -4.81 2.14 15.33
CA LEU A 103 -5.43 1.70 16.58
C LEU A 103 -5.40 2.75 17.68
N VAL A 104 -4.38 3.61 17.71
CA VAL A 104 -4.20 4.64 18.73
C VAL A 104 -4.88 5.94 18.31
N LEU A 105 -4.55 6.43 17.12
CA LEU A 105 -4.99 7.71 16.58
C LEU A 105 -6.48 7.69 16.22
N TYR A 106 -6.97 6.63 15.58
CA TYR A 106 -8.36 6.54 15.11
C TYR A 106 -9.25 5.71 16.04
N ARG A 107 -9.04 5.82 17.36
CA ARG A 107 -9.82 5.09 18.38
C ARG A 107 -11.34 5.23 18.22
N ARG A 108 -11.82 6.43 17.88
CA ARG A 108 -13.24 6.73 17.71
C ARG A 108 -13.73 6.56 16.27
N ARG A 109 -12.86 6.13 15.34
CA ARG A 109 -13.11 6.05 13.89
C ARG A 109 -13.59 7.38 13.27
N ASN A 110 -13.28 8.48 13.93
CA ASN A 110 -13.59 9.83 13.46
C ASN A 110 -12.36 10.45 12.83
N SER A 111 -12.58 11.39 11.90
CA SER A 111 -11.51 12.23 11.38
C SER A 111 -10.81 12.95 12.54
N LEU A 112 -9.48 12.98 12.51
CA LEU A 112 -8.66 13.79 13.41
C LEU A 112 -8.55 15.23 12.92
N LEU A 113 -8.84 15.46 11.64
CA LEU A 113 -8.86 16.79 11.07
C LEU A 113 -10.16 17.49 11.46
N PRO A 114 -10.08 18.76 11.89
CA PRO A 114 -11.27 19.56 12.16
C PRO A 114 -12.10 19.72 10.88
N GLU A 115 -13.41 19.81 11.04
CA GLU A 115 -14.29 20.09 9.91
C GLU A 115 -13.90 21.44 9.29
N PRO A 116 -13.75 21.51 7.95
CA PRO A 116 -13.33 22.74 7.31
C PRO A 116 -14.44 23.79 7.46
N GLY A 117 -14.07 24.97 7.95
CA GLY A 117 -15.00 26.11 8.02
C GLY A 117 -15.54 26.50 6.64
N PRO A 118 -16.60 27.34 6.56
CA PRO A 118 -17.37 27.58 5.34
C PRO A 118 -16.55 28.03 4.12
N ARG A 119 -15.48 28.79 4.35
CA ARG A 119 -14.57 29.25 3.29
C ARG A 119 -13.65 28.12 2.81
N LEU A 120 -13.06 27.36 3.73
CA LEU A 120 -12.16 26.27 3.41
C LEU A 120 -12.91 25.10 2.75
N GLY A 121 -14.14 24.82 3.19
CA GLY A 121 -15.01 23.81 2.59
C GLY A 121 -15.32 24.10 1.12
N LYS A 122 -15.53 25.37 0.76
CA LYS A 122 -15.74 25.77 -0.65
C LYS A 122 -14.49 25.58 -1.50
N VAL A 123 -13.31 25.90 -0.97
CA VAL A 123 -12.02 25.71 -1.68
C VAL A 123 -11.73 24.21 -1.87
N LEU A 124 -12.05 23.38 -0.87
CA LEU A 124 -11.84 21.94 -0.92
C LEU A 124 -12.96 21.17 -1.64
N ALA A 125 -14.09 21.81 -1.94
CA ALA A 125 -15.24 21.19 -2.60
C ALA A 125 -14.87 20.37 -3.87
N PRO A 126 -14.11 20.91 -4.85
CA PRO A 126 -13.71 20.12 -6.02
C PRO A 126 -12.83 18.92 -5.62
N LEU A 127 -11.89 19.10 -4.68
CA LEU A 127 -11.03 18.01 -4.22
C LEU A 127 -11.84 16.91 -3.51
N THR A 128 -12.79 17.28 -2.66
CA THR A 128 -13.69 16.33 -1.99
C THR A 128 -14.64 15.63 -2.97
N PHE A 129 -15.03 16.29 -4.07
CA PHE A 129 -15.81 15.68 -5.13
C PHE A 129 -15.01 14.58 -5.85
N PHE A 130 -13.77 14.87 -6.25
CA PHE A 130 -12.90 13.86 -6.85
C PHE A 130 -12.58 12.74 -5.86
N GLY A 131 -12.33 13.07 -4.60
CA GLY A 131 -12.10 12.08 -3.54
C GLY A 131 -13.29 11.14 -3.32
N ARG A 132 -14.52 11.67 -3.32
CA ARG A 132 -15.74 10.85 -3.18
C ARG A 132 -15.99 9.93 -4.38
N ASN A 133 -15.49 10.32 -5.55
CA ASN A 133 -15.56 9.53 -6.78
C ASN A 133 -14.21 8.89 -7.15
N ALA A 134 -13.29 8.74 -6.18
CA ALA A 134 -11.91 8.36 -6.45
C ALA A 134 -11.78 7.05 -7.22
N LEU A 135 -12.68 6.08 -7.00
CA LEU A 135 -12.69 4.81 -7.73
C LEU A 135 -12.94 5.03 -9.23
N TRP A 136 -13.92 5.85 -9.59
CA TRP A 136 -14.23 6.17 -10.98
C TRP A 136 -13.11 6.97 -11.63
N VAL A 137 -12.58 7.96 -10.92
CA VAL A 137 -11.44 8.75 -11.39
C VAL A 137 -10.23 7.83 -11.65
N TYR A 138 -9.93 6.92 -10.72
CA TYR A 138 -8.87 5.94 -10.86
C TYR A 138 -9.09 4.98 -12.02
N LEU A 139 -10.32 4.54 -12.29
CA LEU A 139 -10.58 3.64 -13.42
C LEU A 139 -10.47 4.36 -14.77
N LEU A 140 -10.99 5.59 -14.85
CA LEU A 140 -11.10 6.32 -16.12
C LEU A 140 -9.85 7.12 -16.49
N HIS A 141 -8.96 7.45 -15.54
CA HIS A 141 -7.79 8.26 -15.85
C HIS A 141 -6.89 7.59 -16.91
N GLN A 142 -6.64 6.28 -16.83
CA GLN A 142 -5.78 5.57 -17.79
C GLN A 142 -6.33 5.66 -19.23
N PRO A 143 -7.59 5.26 -19.53
CA PRO A 143 -8.18 5.41 -20.86
C PRO A 143 -8.22 6.86 -21.35
N ILE A 144 -8.60 7.81 -20.48
CA ILE A 144 -8.75 9.22 -20.84
C ILE A 144 -7.39 9.83 -21.20
N ILE A 145 -6.35 9.57 -20.41
CA ILE A 145 -5.00 10.07 -20.69
C ILE A 145 -4.49 9.48 -22.01
N LEU A 146 -4.68 8.18 -22.24
CA LEU A 146 -4.28 7.54 -23.50
C LEU A 146 -5.04 8.13 -24.70
N ALA A 147 -6.34 8.35 -24.58
CA ALA A 147 -7.15 8.97 -25.63
C ALA A 147 -6.70 10.42 -25.91
N LEU A 148 -6.39 11.19 -24.86
CA LEU A 148 -5.90 12.56 -25.01
C LEU A 148 -4.52 12.61 -25.67
N LEU A 149 -3.59 11.75 -25.25
CA LEU A 149 -2.27 11.64 -25.86
C LEU A 149 -2.38 11.22 -27.34
N TRP A 150 -3.27 10.29 -27.65
CA TRP A 150 -3.54 9.88 -29.03
C TRP A 150 -4.07 11.04 -29.88
N LEU A 151 -5.03 11.82 -29.37
CA LEU A 151 -5.54 13.01 -30.08
C LEU A 151 -4.44 14.06 -30.30
N LEU A 152 -3.62 14.33 -29.28
CA LEU A 152 -2.50 15.27 -29.39
C LEU A 152 -1.46 14.81 -30.43
N ALA A 153 -1.24 13.50 -30.56
CA ALA A 153 -0.38 12.93 -31.60
C ALA A 153 -1.00 13.07 -33.00
N GLN A 154 -2.33 12.97 -33.13
CA GLN A 154 -3.00 13.21 -34.42
C GLN A 154 -2.91 14.67 -34.87
N ILE A 155 -2.98 15.61 -33.94
CA ILE A 155 -2.89 17.06 -34.20
C ILE A 155 -1.43 17.49 -34.50
N GLY A 156 -0.46 16.59 -34.32
CA GLY A 156 0.95 16.85 -34.64
C GLY A 156 1.73 17.58 -33.55
N ILE A 157 1.15 17.72 -32.34
CA ILE A 157 1.84 18.28 -31.17
C ILE A 157 2.83 17.25 -30.60
N LEU A 158 2.46 15.95 -30.66
CA LEU A 158 3.30 14.84 -30.22
C LEU A 158 3.72 13.98 -31.42
N PRO A 159 4.91 13.35 -31.38
CA PRO A 159 5.29 12.34 -32.36
C PRO A 159 4.26 11.19 -32.34
N LYS A 160 3.93 10.69 -33.53
CA LYS A 160 3.00 9.57 -33.68
C LYS A 160 3.66 8.31 -33.10
N PHE A 161 2.97 7.69 -32.15
CA PHE A 161 3.35 6.42 -31.53
C PHE A 161 2.93 5.23 -32.40
#